data_AF-A0A1R1ARD1-F1
#
_entry.id   AF-A0A1R1ARD1-F1
#
_cell.length_a   1.000
_cell.length_b   1.000
_cell.length_c   1.000
_cell.angle_alpha   90.00
_cell.angle_beta   90.00
_cell.angle_gamma   90.00
#
_symmetry.space_group_name_H-M   'P 1'
#
loop_
_entity.id
_entity.type
_entity.pdbx_description
1 polymer ?
#
loop_
_entity_poly.entity_id
_entity_poly.type
_entity_poly.pdbx_seq_one_letter_code
_entity_poly.pdbx_strand_id
1 'polypeptide(L)'
;MKRFVSVLMFMSIFFTMFSAVGQAAEVVPKLFLNGQQLKSDVNPQIINNATVVPVRTVSEGLGYLIDWDNTTKTATVTHANNVIKLKLNDNMAVVNDKKVKMDTSVSIIKGYTLVPLRFIGEQFGLDFEWKAVEKEVHMYEQNKEPTDPTEPIDPDPNLPVEAAGQITDIYYSGGSSMTLNYEGTVKANKPMLLENPKRIVFDFPNTNYSSNLSSQFLNGQVEVNVTDSTYLQGYRYSLFSNTPATARLVILIGDNTGYVMTEEAGKIQFSLMSAADVPGTPPITDPVTPPSSKVYNVVLDAGHGGSDPGAASVLKKPEKEFTLSIALKMKALLDKESKIKVHLTRTGDTYPTLDDRVKFAESIKADLFMSIHANSGVSSATGTETYYYRDNSKAFASVIHKHLIAATGLKDRGVKKEAYKVIKQTTMPAVLIEAGFLSNANDAKMLFDDAAQNKIAAELVAGIKEYLNVK
;
A
#
# COMPACT_ATOMS: atom_id res chain seq x y z
N MET A 1 -59.31 -58.48 -23.93
CA MET A 1 -57.93 -58.16 -24.37
C MET A 1 -57.78 -56.84 -25.16
N LYS A 2 -58.84 -56.27 -25.77
CA LYS A 2 -58.70 -55.06 -26.60
C LYS A 2 -58.61 -53.72 -25.87
N ARG A 3 -59.01 -53.64 -24.59
CA ARG A 3 -58.94 -52.40 -23.77
C ARG A 3 -57.66 -52.26 -22.94
N PHE A 4 -56.88 -53.33 -22.79
CA PHE A 4 -55.61 -53.31 -22.06
C PHE A 4 -54.43 -52.91 -22.96
N VAL A 5 -54.52 -53.22 -24.26
CA VAL A 5 -53.49 -52.88 -25.25
C VAL A 5 -53.46 -51.38 -25.55
N SER A 6 -54.61 -50.70 -25.51
CA SER A 6 -54.67 -49.25 -25.80
C SER A 6 -54.07 -48.37 -24.70
N VAL A 7 -54.10 -48.81 -23.43
CA VAL A 7 -53.47 -48.06 -22.33
C VAL A 7 -51.95 -48.24 -22.35
N LEU A 8 -51.45 -49.43 -22.71
CA LEU A 8 -50.02 -49.67 -22.88
C LEU A 8 -49.44 -48.91 -24.09
N MET A 9 -50.22 -48.75 -25.16
CA MET A 9 -49.78 -48.01 -26.37
C MET A 9 -49.80 -46.49 -26.18
N PHE A 10 -50.64 -45.96 -25.28
CA PHE A 10 -50.61 -44.54 -24.92
C PHE A 10 -49.48 -44.20 -23.93
N MET A 11 -49.09 -45.17 -23.10
CA MET A 11 -48.01 -45.02 -22.12
C MET A 11 -46.62 -45.20 -22.74
N SER A 12 -46.50 -45.90 -23.88
CA SER A 12 -45.25 -46.02 -24.64
C SER A 12 -44.97 -44.84 -25.58
N ILE A 13 -46.00 -44.10 -26.02
CA ILE A 13 -45.84 -42.88 -26.83
C ILE A 13 -45.54 -41.64 -25.96
N PHE A 14 -45.88 -41.67 -24.66
CA PHE A 14 -45.52 -40.59 -23.74
C PHE A 14 -44.03 -40.62 -23.31
N PHE A 15 -43.33 -41.74 -23.53
CA PHE A 15 -41.90 -41.88 -23.19
C PHE A 15 -40.94 -41.54 -24.34
N THR A 16 -41.43 -41.25 -25.56
CA THR A 16 -40.57 -40.90 -26.71
C THR A 16 -40.59 -39.41 -27.07
N MET A 17 -41.46 -38.61 -26.45
CA MET A 17 -41.54 -37.15 -26.67
C MET A 17 -40.61 -36.32 -25.80
N PHE A 18 -39.93 -36.94 -24.83
CA PHE A 18 -38.73 -36.36 -24.24
C PHE A 18 -37.54 -37.04 -24.89
N SER A 19 -37.20 -36.60 -26.10
CA SER A 19 -35.79 -36.56 -26.45
C SER A 19 -35.17 -35.71 -25.35
N ALA A 20 -34.50 -36.37 -24.40
CA ALA A 20 -33.60 -35.66 -23.51
C ALA A 20 -32.67 -34.93 -24.46
N VAL A 21 -32.90 -33.63 -24.63
CA VAL A 21 -31.86 -32.72 -25.05
C VAL A 21 -30.86 -32.88 -23.93
N GLY A 22 -29.95 -33.84 -24.11
CA GLY A 22 -28.76 -33.93 -23.30
C GLY A 22 -28.13 -32.57 -23.51
N GLN A 23 -28.30 -31.68 -22.53
CA GLN A 23 -27.47 -30.50 -22.44
C GLN A 23 -26.06 -31.08 -22.37
N ALA A 24 -25.36 -31.04 -23.50
CA ALA A 24 -23.97 -31.41 -23.55
C ALA A 24 -23.32 -30.61 -22.44
N ALA A 25 -22.76 -31.31 -21.45
CA ALA A 25 -22.11 -30.66 -20.33
C ALA A 25 -21.10 -29.67 -20.92
N GLU A 26 -21.21 -28.42 -20.49
CA GLU A 26 -20.39 -27.33 -20.99
C GLU A 26 -18.91 -27.74 -20.89
N VAL A 27 -18.20 -27.71 -22.02
CA VAL A 27 -16.79 -28.08 -22.05
C VAL A 27 -16.02 -26.95 -21.38
N VAL A 28 -15.61 -27.18 -20.13
CA VAL A 28 -14.77 -26.26 -19.36
C VAL A 28 -13.30 -26.67 -19.54
N PRO A 29 -12.50 -25.93 -20.33
CA PRO A 29 -11.09 -26.25 -20.47
C PRO A 29 -10.32 -25.89 -19.19
N LYS A 30 -9.34 -26.73 -18.84
CA LYS A 30 -8.36 -26.39 -17.81
C LYS A 30 -7.22 -25.61 -18.45
N LEU A 31 -6.62 -24.70 -17.68
CA LEU A 31 -5.55 -23.84 -18.15
C LEU A 31 -4.27 -24.18 -17.41
N PHE A 32 -3.16 -24.25 -18.13
CA PHE A 32 -1.83 -24.47 -17.59
C PHE A 32 -0.87 -23.43 -18.16
N LEU A 33 -0.02 -22.85 -17.32
CA LEU A 33 1.12 -22.03 -17.72
C LEU A 33 2.39 -22.70 -17.22
N ASN A 34 3.34 -22.97 -18.13
CA ASN A 34 4.61 -23.61 -17.79
C ASN A 34 4.42 -24.89 -16.93
N GLY A 35 3.37 -25.66 -17.22
CA GLY A 35 3.00 -26.88 -16.49
C GLY A 35 2.24 -26.69 -15.17
N GLN A 36 2.05 -25.45 -14.68
CA GLN A 36 1.23 -25.17 -13.50
C GLN A 36 -0.21 -24.85 -13.89
N GLN A 37 -1.17 -25.51 -13.23
CA GLN A 37 -2.58 -25.25 -13.48
C GLN A 37 -3.00 -23.88 -12.94
N LEU A 38 -3.56 -23.03 -13.80
CA LEU A 38 -4.10 -21.75 -13.40
C LEU A 38 -5.48 -21.93 -12.77
N LYS A 39 -5.73 -21.21 -11.67
CA LYS A 39 -7.06 -21.07 -11.07
C LYS A 39 -7.78 -19.88 -11.72
N SER A 40 -9.07 -20.06 -11.95
CA SER A 40 -9.93 -19.04 -12.57
C SER A 40 -11.19 -18.90 -11.74
N ASP A 41 -11.54 -17.68 -11.35
CA ASP A 41 -12.74 -17.39 -10.54
C ASP A 41 -14.05 -17.75 -11.27
N VAL A 42 -14.00 -17.75 -12.60
CA VAL A 42 -15.06 -18.29 -13.47
C VAL A 42 -14.44 -19.31 -14.40
N ASN A 43 -15.14 -20.41 -14.60
CA ASN A 43 -14.75 -21.45 -15.53
C ASN A 43 -14.43 -20.84 -16.91
N PRO A 44 -13.25 -21.13 -17.47
CA PRO A 44 -12.95 -20.85 -18.87
C PRO A 44 -14.04 -21.43 -19.78
N GLN A 45 -14.31 -20.77 -20.90
CA GLN A 45 -15.31 -21.20 -21.86
C GLN A 45 -14.74 -21.21 -23.27
N ILE A 46 -15.31 -22.05 -24.14
CA ILE A 46 -15.01 -22.03 -25.57
C ILE A 46 -16.15 -21.32 -26.28
N ILE A 47 -15.87 -20.15 -26.85
CA ILE A 47 -16.83 -19.36 -27.63
C ILE A 47 -16.24 -19.16 -29.03
N ASN A 48 -16.98 -19.53 -30.07
CA ASN A 48 -16.54 -19.45 -31.47
C ASN A 48 -15.17 -20.09 -31.71
N ASN A 49 -14.93 -21.28 -31.13
CA ASN A 49 -13.65 -22.01 -31.19
C ASN A 49 -12.46 -21.30 -30.51
N ALA A 50 -12.70 -20.23 -29.77
CA ALA A 50 -11.69 -19.54 -28.97
C ALA A 50 -11.92 -19.79 -27.48
N THR A 51 -10.84 -20.09 -26.75
CA THR A 51 -10.87 -20.12 -25.29
C THR A 51 -10.94 -18.70 -24.77
N VAL A 52 -12.04 -18.36 -24.12
CA VAL A 52 -12.23 -17.11 -23.41
C VAL A 52 -12.10 -17.34 -21.92
N VAL A 53 -11.46 -16.40 -21.25
CA VAL A 53 -11.20 -16.46 -19.81
C VAL A 53 -11.51 -15.11 -19.18
N PRO A 54 -11.83 -15.07 -17.88
CA PRO A 54 -11.91 -13.80 -17.17
C PRO A 54 -10.63 -13.01 -17.36
N VAL A 55 -10.78 -11.71 -17.61
CA VAL A 55 -9.63 -10.80 -17.73
C VAL A 55 -8.70 -10.93 -16.51
N ARG A 56 -9.27 -11.17 -15.33
CA ARG A 56 -8.56 -11.43 -14.08
C ARG A 56 -7.64 -12.66 -14.15
N THR A 57 -8.08 -13.75 -14.78
CA THR A 57 -7.30 -14.99 -14.94
C THR A 57 -6.05 -14.76 -15.77
N VAL A 58 -6.12 -13.86 -16.76
CA VAL A 58 -4.98 -13.40 -17.55
C VAL A 58 -4.03 -12.56 -16.69
N SER A 59 -4.53 -11.61 -15.89
CA SER A 59 -3.68 -10.79 -15.03
C SER A 59 -3.00 -11.57 -13.90
N GLU A 60 -3.72 -12.50 -13.27
CA GLU A 60 -3.24 -13.25 -12.11
C GLU A 60 -2.34 -14.42 -12.49
N GLY A 61 -2.64 -15.08 -13.62
CA GLY A 61 -1.88 -16.23 -14.10
C GLY A 61 -0.66 -15.88 -14.95
N LEU A 62 -0.75 -14.85 -15.80
CA LEU A 62 0.32 -14.48 -16.75
C LEU A 62 1.07 -13.20 -16.35
N GLY A 63 0.64 -12.51 -15.30
CA GLY A 63 1.36 -11.36 -14.78
C GLY A 63 1.14 -10.03 -15.50
N TYR A 64 0.10 -9.93 -16.31
CA TYR A 64 -0.21 -8.72 -17.07
C TYR A 64 -1.02 -7.73 -16.20
N LEU A 65 -0.67 -6.44 -16.26
CA LEU A 65 -1.43 -5.37 -15.62
C LEU A 65 -2.72 -5.14 -16.39
N ILE A 66 -3.86 -5.04 -15.71
CA ILE A 66 -5.15 -4.83 -16.38
C ILE A 66 -5.93 -3.69 -15.74
N ASP A 67 -6.43 -2.80 -16.58
CA ASP A 67 -7.33 -1.70 -16.23
C ASP A 67 -8.66 -1.84 -16.98
N TRP A 68 -9.78 -1.53 -16.34
CA TRP A 68 -11.10 -1.55 -16.97
C TRP A 68 -11.73 -0.15 -16.90
N ASP A 69 -11.95 0.44 -18.07
CA ASP A 69 -12.69 1.68 -18.19
C ASP A 69 -14.18 1.39 -18.42
N ASN A 70 -14.98 1.67 -17.39
CA ASN A 70 -16.42 1.45 -17.42
C ASN A 70 -17.19 2.47 -18.28
N THR A 71 -16.60 3.61 -18.61
CA THR A 71 -17.17 4.65 -19.48
C THR A 71 -17.03 4.24 -20.94
N THR A 72 -15.82 3.82 -21.33
CA THR A 72 -15.53 3.41 -22.72
C THR A 72 -15.80 1.93 -22.99
N LYS A 73 -16.06 1.14 -21.93
CA LYS A 73 -16.23 -0.32 -21.95
C LYS A 73 -15.00 -1.02 -22.53
N THR A 74 -13.82 -0.60 -22.07
CA THR A 74 -12.52 -1.04 -22.62
C THR A 74 -11.68 -1.69 -21.52
N ALA A 75 -11.20 -2.90 -21.77
CA ALA A 75 -10.14 -3.52 -20.98
C ALA A 75 -8.78 -3.15 -21.58
N THR A 76 -7.87 -2.62 -20.78
CA THR A 76 -6.49 -2.33 -21.18
C THR A 76 -5.56 -3.30 -20.48
N VAL A 77 -4.87 -4.15 -21.24
CA VAL A 77 -3.89 -5.13 -20.76
C VAL A 77 -2.50 -4.60 -21.07
N THR A 78 -1.61 -4.57 -20.08
CA THR A 78 -0.25 -4.03 -20.19
C THR A 78 0.76 -5.04 -19.67
N HIS A 79 1.81 -5.29 -20.43
CA HIS A 79 2.95 -6.09 -19.99
C HIS A 79 4.23 -5.57 -20.65
N ALA A 80 5.25 -5.28 -19.83
CA ALA A 80 6.44 -4.56 -20.24
C ALA A 80 6.08 -3.28 -21.03
N ASN A 81 6.48 -3.19 -22.31
CA ASN A 81 6.21 -2.04 -23.18
C ASN A 81 4.97 -2.23 -24.08
N ASN A 82 4.27 -3.36 -23.96
CA ASN A 82 3.13 -3.70 -24.82
C ASN A 82 1.81 -3.37 -24.12
N VAL A 83 0.95 -2.63 -24.83
CA VAL A 83 -0.39 -2.24 -24.38
C VAL A 83 -1.42 -2.75 -25.37
N ILE A 84 -2.41 -3.48 -24.88
CA ILE A 84 -3.52 -4.04 -25.64
C ILE A 84 -4.82 -3.43 -25.10
N LYS A 85 -5.59 -2.73 -25.92
CA LYS A 85 -6.92 -2.24 -25.58
C LYS A 85 -7.98 -3.09 -26.28
N LEU A 86 -8.91 -3.61 -25.50
CA LEU A 86 -9.95 -4.55 -25.91
C LEU A 86 -11.31 -3.96 -25.55
N LYS A 87 -12.07 -3.54 -26.56
CA LYS A 87 -13.39 -2.92 -26.36
C LYS A 87 -14.49 -3.99 -26.34
N LEU A 88 -15.46 -3.82 -25.44
CA LEU A 88 -16.61 -4.71 -25.32
C LEU A 88 -17.38 -4.80 -26.64
N ASN A 89 -17.73 -6.03 -27.05
CA ASN A 89 -18.44 -6.34 -28.28
C ASN A 89 -17.72 -5.88 -29.57
N ASP A 90 -16.42 -5.58 -29.49
CA ASP A 90 -15.57 -5.28 -30.64
C ASP A 90 -14.63 -6.48 -30.88
N ASN A 91 -14.48 -6.89 -32.14
CA ASN A 91 -13.52 -7.92 -32.54
C ASN A 91 -12.18 -7.31 -33.01
N MET A 92 -12.02 -5.99 -32.90
CA MET A 92 -10.76 -5.30 -33.12
C MET A 92 -10.14 -4.88 -31.79
N ALA A 93 -8.90 -5.28 -31.56
CA ALA A 93 -8.06 -4.80 -30.49
C ALA A 93 -7.18 -3.64 -30.98
N VAL A 94 -6.70 -2.79 -30.06
CA VAL A 94 -5.61 -1.86 -30.34
C VAL A 94 -4.36 -2.32 -29.59
N VAL A 95 -3.36 -2.82 -30.31
CA VAL A 95 -2.06 -3.25 -29.76
C VAL A 95 -1.02 -2.20 -30.11
N ASN A 96 -0.43 -1.54 -29.12
CA ASN A 96 0.57 -0.48 -29.31
C ASN A 96 0.14 0.53 -30.38
N ASP A 97 -1.09 1.05 -30.22
CA ASP A 97 -1.74 2.01 -31.13
C ASP A 97 -2.08 1.51 -32.53
N LYS A 98 -1.89 0.21 -32.84
CA LYS A 98 -2.31 -0.41 -34.10
C LYS A 98 -3.53 -1.30 -33.93
N LYS A 99 -4.48 -1.23 -34.86
CA LYS A 99 -5.65 -2.11 -34.85
C LYS A 99 -5.28 -3.52 -35.31
N VAL A 100 -5.59 -4.52 -34.49
CA VAL A 100 -5.36 -5.94 -34.77
C VAL A 100 -6.68 -6.69 -34.61
N LYS A 101 -6.99 -7.59 -35.56
CA LYS A 101 -8.23 -8.37 -35.54
C LYS A 101 -8.10 -9.55 -34.57
N MET A 102 -9.15 -9.79 -33.80
CA MET A 102 -9.31 -10.94 -32.91
C MET A 102 -10.29 -11.95 -33.51
N ASP A 103 -10.10 -13.22 -33.17
CA ASP A 103 -10.99 -14.31 -33.62
C ASP A 103 -12.35 -14.30 -32.90
N THR A 104 -12.41 -13.70 -31.71
CA THR A 104 -13.66 -13.48 -30.97
C THR A 104 -13.62 -12.13 -30.24
N SER A 105 -14.78 -11.56 -29.99
CA SER A 105 -14.93 -10.29 -29.28
C SER A 105 -14.88 -10.47 -27.76
N VAL A 106 -14.56 -9.39 -27.04
CA VAL A 106 -14.74 -9.32 -25.58
C VAL A 106 -16.23 -9.47 -25.24
N SER A 107 -16.55 -10.29 -24.26
CA SER A 107 -17.92 -10.54 -23.80
C SER A 107 -18.05 -10.41 -22.29
N ILE A 108 -19.25 -10.08 -21.79
CA ILE A 108 -19.53 -10.11 -20.36
C ILE A 108 -20.44 -11.30 -20.06
N ILE A 109 -20.00 -12.19 -19.17
CA ILE A 109 -20.78 -13.35 -18.72
C ILE A 109 -20.82 -13.34 -17.20
N LYS A 110 -22.03 -13.36 -16.63
CA LYS A 110 -22.27 -13.32 -15.18
C LYS A 110 -21.53 -12.17 -14.46
N GLY A 111 -21.39 -11.03 -15.13
CA GLY A 111 -20.71 -9.84 -14.60
C GLY A 111 -19.19 -9.83 -14.80
N TYR A 112 -18.60 -10.86 -15.40
CA TYR A 112 -17.17 -10.95 -15.68
C TYR A 112 -16.88 -10.62 -17.14
N THR A 113 -15.95 -9.69 -17.37
CA THR A 113 -15.38 -9.45 -18.69
C THR A 113 -14.48 -10.62 -19.07
N LEU A 114 -14.87 -11.36 -20.11
CA LEU A 114 -14.10 -12.45 -20.69
C LEU A 114 -13.37 -11.98 -21.94
N VAL A 115 -12.13 -12.40 -22.07
CA VAL A 115 -11.23 -12.02 -23.16
C VAL A 115 -10.61 -13.25 -23.84
N PRO A 116 -10.22 -13.16 -25.13
CA PRO A 116 -9.63 -14.28 -25.84
C PRO A 116 -8.22 -14.56 -25.33
N LEU A 117 -8.03 -15.69 -24.64
CA LEU A 117 -6.77 -16.04 -23.97
C LEU A 117 -5.61 -16.13 -24.97
N ARG A 118 -5.84 -16.83 -26.09
CA ARG A 118 -4.85 -17.04 -27.14
C ARG A 118 -4.34 -15.73 -27.72
N PHE A 119 -5.27 -14.86 -28.16
CA PHE A 119 -4.91 -13.56 -28.74
C PHE A 119 -4.02 -12.76 -27.79
N ILE A 120 -4.40 -12.69 -26.52
CA ILE A 120 -3.63 -11.94 -25.53
C ILE A 120 -2.25 -12.57 -25.33
N GLY A 121 -2.18 -13.88 -25.11
CA GLY A 121 -0.91 -14.56 -24.86
C GLY A 121 0.06 -14.46 -26.05
N GLU A 122 -0.44 -14.58 -27.28
CA GLU A 122 0.39 -14.44 -28.49
C GLU A 122 0.98 -13.02 -28.63
N GLN A 123 0.21 -11.97 -28.30
CA GLN A 123 0.75 -10.59 -28.28
C GLN A 123 1.85 -10.39 -27.22
N PHE A 124 1.95 -11.30 -26.25
CA PHE A 124 2.97 -11.30 -25.21
C PHE A 124 3.98 -12.44 -25.34
N GLY A 125 4.01 -13.14 -26.48
CA GLY A 125 5.04 -14.13 -26.80
C GLY A 125 4.85 -15.51 -26.17
N LEU A 126 3.62 -15.88 -25.80
CA LEU A 126 3.31 -17.23 -25.34
C LEU A 126 3.01 -18.18 -26.51
N ASP A 127 3.56 -19.38 -26.42
CA ASP A 127 3.16 -20.53 -27.23
C ASP A 127 1.99 -21.26 -26.60
N PHE A 128 1.16 -21.88 -27.44
CA PHE A 128 -0.07 -22.56 -27.01
C PHE A 128 -0.12 -23.99 -27.54
N GLU A 129 -0.37 -24.93 -26.65
CA GLU A 129 -0.69 -26.32 -26.96
C GLU A 129 -2.12 -26.63 -26.48
N TRP A 130 -2.95 -27.20 -27.36
CA TRP A 130 -4.28 -27.70 -27.00
C TRP A 130 -4.27 -29.22 -26.89
N LYS A 131 -4.55 -29.74 -25.69
CA LYS A 131 -4.69 -31.16 -25.43
C LYS A 131 -6.17 -31.55 -25.47
N ALA A 132 -6.59 -32.02 -26.65
CA ALA A 132 -8.00 -32.19 -27.00
C ALA A 132 -8.72 -33.28 -26.18
N VAL A 133 -8.02 -34.34 -25.79
CA VAL A 133 -8.60 -35.47 -25.03
C VAL A 133 -8.86 -35.04 -23.59
N GLU A 134 -7.88 -34.37 -22.99
CA GLU A 134 -7.87 -33.90 -21.60
C GLU A 134 -8.63 -32.58 -21.43
N LYS A 135 -8.92 -31.90 -22.55
CA LYS A 135 -9.53 -30.57 -22.63
C LYS A 135 -8.70 -29.51 -21.88
N GLU A 136 -7.42 -29.46 -22.18
CA GLU A 136 -6.47 -28.59 -21.50
C GLU A 136 -5.77 -27.65 -22.48
N VAL A 137 -5.70 -26.37 -22.12
CA VAL A 137 -4.88 -25.37 -22.79
C VAL A 137 -3.59 -25.22 -22.00
N HIS A 138 -2.46 -25.58 -22.62
CA HIS A 138 -1.13 -25.39 -22.07
C HIS A 138 -0.47 -24.20 -22.76
N MET A 139 0.15 -23.34 -21.96
CA MET A 139 0.83 -22.12 -22.39
C MET A 139 2.28 -22.19 -21.97
N TYR A 140 3.17 -21.74 -22.84
CA TYR A 140 4.61 -21.77 -22.61
C TYR A 140 5.23 -20.42 -22.96
N GLU A 141 6.14 -19.93 -22.12
CA GLU A 141 6.97 -18.78 -22.44
C GLU A 141 8.11 -19.22 -23.37
N GLN A 142 8.35 -18.50 -24.47
CA GLN A 142 9.41 -18.86 -25.41
C GLN A 142 10.82 -18.68 -24.80
N ASN A 143 11.64 -19.74 -24.88
CA ASN A 143 13.06 -19.88 -24.56
C ASN A 143 13.51 -19.85 -23.08
N LYS A 144 13.53 -21.03 -22.43
CA LYS A 144 14.56 -21.44 -21.45
C LYS A 144 14.78 -22.96 -21.49
N GLU A 145 15.89 -23.40 -22.07
CA GLU A 145 16.35 -24.81 -21.98
C GLU A 145 17.26 -25.04 -20.75
N PRO A 146 17.32 -26.28 -20.22
CA PRO A 146 18.06 -26.61 -19.00
C PRO A 146 19.52 -27.02 -19.29
N THR A 147 20.51 -26.51 -18.55
CA THR A 147 21.94 -26.85 -18.74
C THR A 147 22.62 -27.39 -17.48
N ASP A 148 23.35 -28.49 -17.65
CA ASP A 148 24.29 -29.14 -16.71
C ASP A 148 25.72 -28.56 -16.87
N PRO A 149 26.61 -28.58 -15.86
CA PRO A 149 27.81 -27.74 -15.83
C PRO A 149 29.06 -28.51 -16.25
N THR A 150 29.86 -27.95 -17.16
CA THR A 150 31.33 -28.01 -17.08
C THR A 150 31.99 -27.08 -18.10
N GLU A 151 33.02 -26.40 -17.60
CA GLU A 151 34.08 -25.61 -18.27
C GLU A 151 33.89 -24.11 -18.56
N PRO A 152 34.99 -23.32 -18.45
CA PRO A 152 34.92 -21.88 -18.19
C PRO A 152 35.36 -21.03 -19.40
N ILE A 153 34.55 -20.05 -19.81
CA ILE A 153 34.93 -18.99 -20.77
C ILE A 153 34.25 -17.65 -20.35
N ASP A 154 35.01 -16.57 -20.50
CA ASP A 154 34.77 -15.10 -20.46
C ASP A 154 33.38 -14.51 -20.13
N PRO A 155 33.30 -13.32 -19.50
CA PRO A 155 32.08 -12.82 -18.87
C PRO A 155 31.00 -12.41 -19.88
N ASP A 156 29.91 -13.18 -19.89
CA ASP A 156 28.66 -12.96 -20.62
C ASP A 156 27.78 -11.88 -19.92
N PRO A 157 27.18 -10.90 -20.65
CA PRO A 157 26.25 -9.92 -20.08
C PRO A 157 24.90 -10.49 -19.59
N ASN A 158 24.59 -11.76 -19.84
CA ASN A 158 23.36 -12.43 -19.45
C ASN A 158 23.51 -13.39 -18.26
N LEU A 159 24.26 -12.97 -17.23
CA LEU A 159 24.12 -13.62 -15.91
C LEU A 159 22.63 -13.55 -15.48
N PRO A 160 22.05 -14.64 -14.92
CA PRO A 160 20.85 -14.48 -14.12
C PRO A 160 21.20 -13.43 -13.09
N VAL A 161 20.50 -12.30 -13.11
CA VAL A 161 20.66 -11.29 -12.06
C VAL A 161 20.28 -12.03 -10.79
N GLU A 162 21.28 -12.43 -10.00
CA GLU A 162 21.05 -12.89 -8.64
C GLU A 162 20.11 -11.88 -8.01
N ALA A 163 19.06 -12.36 -7.36
CA ALA A 163 18.11 -11.47 -6.71
C ALA A 163 18.91 -10.48 -5.86
N ALA A 164 18.80 -9.20 -6.20
CA ALA A 164 19.59 -8.15 -5.57
C ALA A 164 19.23 -7.99 -4.08
N GLY A 165 18.07 -8.53 -3.67
CA GLY A 165 17.65 -8.61 -2.28
C GLY A 165 16.78 -9.84 -1.98
N GLN A 166 16.55 -10.05 -0.69
CA GLN A 166 15.80 -11.17 -0.17
C GLN A 166 14.85 -10.72 0.95
N ILE A 167 13.58 -11.05 0.86
CA ILE A 167 12.61 -10.86 1.94
C ILE A 167 12.84 -11.94 2.99
N THR A 168 13.19 -11.53 4.21
CA THR A 168 13.59 -12.44 5.28
C THR A 168 12.45 -12.76 6.24
N ASP A 169 11.51 -11.83 6.42
CA ASP A 169 10.35 -12.02 7.31
C ASP A 169 9.14 -11.18 6.85
N ILE A 170 7.93 -11.68 7.10
CA ILE A 170 6.67 -10.94 6.92
C ILE A 170 5.77 -11.27 8.10
N TYR A 171 5.36 -10.25 8.86
CA TYR A 171 4.46 -10.46 9.98
C TYR A 171 3.52 -9.27 10.20
N TYR A 172 2.36 -9.59 10.74
CA TYR A 172 1.39 -8.62 11.25
C TYR A 172 1.68 -8.38 12.73
N SER A 173 1.87 -7.12 13.12
CA SER A 173 2.29 -6.74 14.48
C SER A 173 1.12 -6.36 15.39
N GLY A 174 -0.13 -6.61 14.98
CA GLY A 174 -1.33 -6.19 15.70
C GLY A 174 -1.85 -4.80 15.32
N GLY A 175 -3.16 -4.59 15.50
CA GLY A 175 -3.87 -3.36 15.19
C GLY A 175 -4.03 -3.09 13.69
N SER A 176 -3.13 -2.28 13.12
CA SER A 176 -3.28 -1.77 11.75
C SER A 176 -1.95 -1.69 11.00
N SER A 177 -0.95 -2.50 11.38
CA SER A 177 0.40 -2.44 10.81
C SER A 177 0.92 -3.84 10.43
N MET A 178 1.54 -3.93 9.25
CA MET A 178 2.25 -5.12 8.78
C MET A 178 3.71 -4.75 8.45
N THR A 179 4.63 -5.64 8.74
CA THR A 179 6.07 -5.43 8.52
C THR A 179 6.61 -6.50 7.58
N LEU A 180 7.50 -6.08 6.68
CA LEU A 180 8.32 -6.91 5.82
C LEU A 180 9.78 -6.56 6.09
N ASN A 181 10.57 -7.54 6.53
CA ASN A 181 12.01 -7.38 6.69
C ASN A 181 12.73 -7.96 5.47
N TYR A 182 13.84 -7.35 5.09
CA TYR A 182 14.62 -7.78 3.94
C TYR A 182 16.12 -7.52 4.11
N GLU A 183 16.90 -8.24 3.30
CA GLU A 183 18.34 -8.03 3.12
C GLU A 183 18.63 -7.67 1.66
N GLY A 184 19.75 -6.98 1.42
CA GLY A 184 20.11 -6.51 0.08
C GLY A 184 19.22 -5.39 -0.45
N THR A 185 19.07 -5.33 -1.77
CA THR A 185 18.28 -4.32 -2.47
C THR A 185 16.89 -4.86 -2.78
N VAL A 186 15.89 -4.45 -2.00
CA VAL A 186 14.48 -4.76 -2.25
C VAL A 186 13.74 -3.46 -2.51
N LYS A 187 13.01 -3.40 -3.64
CA LYS A 187 12.20 -2.24 -4.01
C LYS A 187 10.89 -2.69 -4.63
N ALA A 188 9.79 -2.18 -4.11
CA ALA A 188 8.48 -2.44 -4.69
C ALA A 188 8.28 -1.68 -6.00
N ASN A 189 7.62 -2.33 -6.96
CA ASN A 189 6.95 -1.65 -8.06
C ASN A 189 5.78 -0.80 -7.54
N LYS A 190 5.21 0.02 -8.43
CA LYS A 190 3.96 0.72 -8.13
C LYS A 190 2.89 -0.32 -7.76
N PRO A 191 2.28 -0.23 -6.57
CA PRO A 191 1.34 -1.24 -6.11
C PRO A 191 0.03 -1.16 -6.88
N MET A 192 -0.63 -2.31 -7.00
CA MET A 192 -1.93 -2.45 -7.65
C MET A 192 -3.02 -2.58 -6.60
N LEU A 193 -4.13 -1.86 -6.79
CA LEU A 193 -5.34 -2.06 -6.01
C LEU A 193 -6.32 -2.90 -6.85
N LEU A 194 -6.80 -4.00 -6.27
CA LEU A 194 -7.77 -4.90 -6.89
C LEU A 194 -9.03 -4.95 -6.03
N GLU A 195 -10.20 -5.00 -6.69
CA GLU A 195 -11.51 -5.08 -6.04
C GLU A 195 -12.07 -6.51 -6.10
N ASN A 196 -12.93 -6.90 -5.15
CA ASN A 196 -13.62 -8.21 -5.08
C ASN A 196 -12.70 -9.46 -5.02
N PRO A 197 -12.13 -9.83 -3.85
CA PRO A 197 -12.06 -9.05 -2.61
C PRO A 197 -11.05 -7.91 -2.71
N LYS A 198 -11.26 -6.83 -1.94
CA LYS A 198 -10.38 -5.67 -1.97
C LYS A 198 -9.00 -6.01 -1.44
N ARG A 199 -7.95 -5.74 -2.23
CA ARG A 199 -6.57 -6.10 -1.88
C ARG A 199 -5.54 -5.24 -2.59
N ILE A 200 -4.39 -5.10 -1.96
CA ILE A 200 -3.23 -4.38 -2.49
C ILE A 200 -2.16 -5.41 -2.86
N VAL A 201 -1.59 -5.29 -4.05
CA VAL A 201 -0.52 -6.17 -4.54
C VAL A 201 0.77 -5.38 -4.67
N PHE A 202 1.83 -5.89 -4.04
CA PHE A 202 3.20 -5.39 -4.15
C PHE A 202 4.05 -6.45 -4.84
N ASP A 203 4.70 -6.05 -5.93
CA ASP A 203 5.71 -6.85 -6.61
C ASP A 203 7.08 -6.26 -6.34
N PHE A 204 8.04 -7.11 -6.00
CA PHE A 204 9.43 -6.76 -5.71
C PHE A 204 10.32 -7.44 -6.76
N PRO A 205 10.65 -6.75 -7.88
CA PRO A 205 11.54 -7.30 -8.89
C PRO A 205 12.94 -7.56 -8.34
N ASN A 206 13.63 -8.52 -8.94
CA ASN A 206 14.96 -8.98 -8.52
C ASN A 206 15.01 -9.32 -7.01
N THR A 207 13.93 -9.85 -6.45
CA THR A 207 13.82 -10.16 -5.02
C THR A 207 13.30 -11.57 -4.82
N ASN A 208 13.98 -12.34 -3.96
CA ASN A 208 13.55 -13.68 -3.54
C ASN A 208 13.00 -13.66 -2.10
N TYR A 209 12.36 -14.74 -1.69
CA TYR A 209 12.11 -15.02 -0.27
C TYR A 209 13.28 -15.79 0.34
N SER A 210 13.54 -15.59 1.63
CA SER A 210 14.49 -16.41 2.39
C SER A 210 14.07 -17.86 2.37
N SER A 211 15.04 -18.78 2.50
CA SER A 211 14.76 -20.23 2.58
C SER A 211 13.77 -20.57 3.70
N ASN A 212 13.79 -19.79 4.79
CA ASN A 212 12.87 -19.94 5.91
C ASN A 212 11.42 -19.58 5.54
N LEU A 213 11.21 -18.57 4.69
CA LEU A 213 9.87 -18.22 4.21
C LEU A 213 9.45 -19.11 3.04
N SER A 214 10.33 -19.36 2.08
CA SER A 214 10.02 -20.17 0.90
C SER A 214 9.73 -21.64 1.25
N SER A 215 10.34 -22.18 2.30
CA SER A 215 10.03 -23.53 2.79
C SER A 215 8.63 -23.67 3.38
N GLN A 216 7.98 -22.57 3.75
CA GLN A 216 6.59 -22.56 4.23
C GLN A 216 5.57 -22.59 3.08
N PHE A 217 6.01 -22.47 1.83
CA PHE A 217 5.11 -22.37 0.70
C PHE A 217 4.36 -23.69 0.50
N LEU A 218 3.04 -23.63 0.66
CA LEU A 218 2.13 -24.72 0.33
C LEU A 218 1.42 -24.36 -0.97
N ASN A 219 1.65 -25.16 -2.01
CA ASN A 219 1.20 -24.87 -3.38
C ASN A 219 1.72 -23.52 -3.91
N GLY A 220 2.99 -23.19 -3.60
CA GLY A 220 3.68 -22.01 -4.13
C GLY A 220 3.41 -20.69 -3.41
N GLN A 221 2.65 -20.71 -2.31
CA GLN A 221 2.35 -19.51 -1.53
C GLN A 221 2.19 -19.81 -0.03
N VAL A 222 2.20 -18.75 0.77
CA VAL A 222 1.68 -18.75 2.14
C VAL A 222 0.49 -17.83 2.21
N GLU A 223 -0.51 -18.22 2.99
CA GLU A 223 -1.72 -17.44 3.25
C GLU A 223 -1.97 -17.35 4.75
N VAL A 224 -2.18 -16.14 5.23
CA VAL A 224 -2.42 -15.83 6.64
C VAL A 224 -3.70 -15.03 6.75
N ASN A 225 -4.65 -15.53 7.55
CA ASN A 225 -5.89 -14.82 7.87
C ASN A 225 -5.70 -13.98 9.13
N VAL A 226 -6.28 -12.78 9.13
CA VAL A 226 -6.24 -11.85 10.28
C VAL A 226 -7.67 -11.54 10.68
N THR A 227 -8.03 -11.82 11.93
CA THR A 227 -9.41 -11.70 12.44
C THR A 227 -9.59 -10.57 13.45
N ASP A 228 -8.50 -9.99 13.95
CA ASP A 228 -8.48 -8.98 15.00
C ASP A 228 -8.24 -7.55 14.48
N SER A 229 -8.37 -7.34 13.16
CA SER A 229 -8.24 -6.03 12.51
C SER A 229 -9.47 -5.66 11.69
N THR A 230 -9.86 -4.39 11.75
CA THR A 230 -10.90 -3.83 10.87
C THR A 230 -10.36 -3.46 9.49
N TYR A 231 -9.04 -3.34 9.35
CA TYR A 231 -8.40 -2.87 8.11
C TYR A 231 -7.76 -3.99 7.32
N LEU A 232 -7.08 -4.92 8.01
CA LEU A 232 -6.40 -6.08 7.45
C LEU A 232 -7.27 -7.33 7.61
N GLN A 233 -7.62 -7.99 6.52
CA GLN A 233 -8.37 -9.25 6.55
C GLN A 233 -7.44 -10.48 6.45
N GLY A 234 -6.24 -10.28 5.92
CA GLY A 234 -5.24 -11.31 5.74
C GLY A 234 -4.17 -10.87 4.76
N TYR A 235 -3.16 -11.69 4.56
CA TYR A 235 -2.12 -11.46 3.57
C TYR A 235 -1.63 -12.78 2.98
N ARG A 236 -1.10 -12.70 1.76
CA ARG A 236 -0.52 -13.82 1.03
C ARG A 236 0.81 -13.41 0.44
N TYR A 237 1.74 -14.33 0.36
CA TYR A 237 3.00 -14.08 -0.32
C TYR A 237 3.48 -15.31 -1.09
N SER A 238 4.07 -15.06 -2.25
CA SER A 238 4.52 -16.08 -3.20
C SER A 238 5.62 -15.53 -4.09
N LEU A 239 6.41 -16.43 -4.67
CA LEU A 239 7.34 -16.07 -5.73
C LEU A 239 6.55 -15.99 -7.04
N PHE A 240 6.43 -14.79 -7.59
CA PHE A 240 5.61 -14.48 -8.76
C PHE A 240 6.32 -14.79 -10.08
N SER A 241 7.63 -14.57 -10.15
CA SER A 241 8.48 -15.05 -11.25
C SER A 241 9.81 -15.56 -10.70
N ASN A 242 10.38 -16.56 -11.36
CA ASN A 242 11.70 -17.11 -11.06
C ASN A 242 12.79 -16.49 -11.94
N THR A 243 12.44 -15.79 -13.03
CA THR A 243 13.43 -15.13 -13.88
C THR A 243 12.86 -13.90 -14.62
N PRO A 244 13.31 -12.69 -14.26
CA PRO A 244 14.03 -12.38 -13.02
C PRO A 244 13.16 -12.70 -11.80
N ALA A 245 13.81 -13.11 -10.70
CA ALA A 245 13.11 -13.40 -9.45
C ALA A 245 12.24 -12.21 -9.03
N THR A 246 10.94 -12.43 -8.82
CA THR A 246 10.02 -11.37 -8.40
C THR A 246 9.17 -11.88 -7.26
N ALA A 247 9.39 -11.37 -6.06
CA ALA A 247 8.57 -11.67 -4.90
C ALA A 247 7.26 -10.87 -4.95
N ARG A 248 6.13 -11.50 -4.62
CA ARG A 248 4.82 -10.85 -4.53
C ARG A 248 4.25 -10.96 -3.13
N LEU A 249 3.72 -9.83 -2.64
CA LEU A 249 2.96 -9.72 -1.41
C LEU A 249 1.56 -9.16 -1.73
N VAL A 250 0.53 -9.86 -1.29
CA VAL A 250 -0.88 -9.47 -1.44
C VAL A 250 -1.46 -9.22 -0.06
N ILE A 251 -2.00 -8.03 0.16
CA ILE A 251 -2.63 -7.62 1.43
C ILE A 251 -4.13 -7.51 1.20
N LEU A 252 -4.93 -8.37 1.84
CA LEU A 252 -6.39 -8.31 1.78
C LEU A 252 -6.88 -7.25 2.78
N ILE A 253 -7.66 -6.29 2.30
CA ILE A 253 -8.05 -5.12 3.08
C ILE A 253 -9.58 -4.91 3.09
N GLY A 254 -10.07 -4.22 4.12
CA GLY A 254 -11.46 -3.77 4.19
C GLY A 254 -11.83 -2.70 3.15
N ASP A 255 -13.13 -2.53 2.89
CA ASP A 255 -13.66 -1.66 1.83
C ASP A 255 -13.24 -0.19 1.97
N ASN A 256 -13.19 0.31 3.21
CA ASN A 256 -12.76 1.68 3.52
C ASN A 256 -11.30 1.76 3.98
N THR A 257 -10.45 0.81 3.57
CA THR A 257 -9.04 0.80 3.97
C THR A 257 -8.16 1.41 2.90
N GLY A 258 -7.18 2.20 3.34
CA GLY A 258 -6.01 2.57 2.56
C GLY A 258 -4.74 2.30 3.35
N TYR A 259 -3.58 2.62 2.78
CA TYR A 259 -2.30 2.30 3.39
C TYR A 259 -1.26 3.43 3.19
N VAL A 260 -0.31 3.49 4.12
CA VAL A 260 0.96 4.19 3.97
C VAL A 260 2.06 3.14 3.99
N MET A 261 2.97 3.22 3.02
CA MET A 261 4.17 2.39 2.98
C MET A 261 5.37 3.26 3.36
N THR A 262 6.06 2.88 4.44
CA THR A 262 7.32 3.49 4.84
C THR A 262 8.46 2.50 4.63
N GLU A 263 9.52 2.96 3.96
CA GLU A 263 10.71 2.16 3.71
C GLU A 263 11.86 2.69 4.58
N GLU A 264 12.46 1.79 5.36
CA GLU A 264 13.70 1.98 6.09
C GLU A 264 14.73 0.92 5.63
N ALA A 265 16.00 1.10 5.97
CA ALA A 265 17.02 0.13 5.59
C ALA A 265 16.70 -1.26 6.18
N GLY A 266 16.47 -2.23 5.30
CA GLY A 266 16.15 -3.62 5.67
C GLY A 266 14.71 -3.86 6.16
N LYS A 267 13.82 -2.85 6.09
CA LYS A 267 12.44 -2.97 6.56
C LYS A 267 11.47 -2.12 5.74
N ILE A 268 10.32 -2.69 5.41
CA ILE A 268 9.16 -1.98 4.85
C ILE A 268 8.00 -2.16 5.82
N GLN A 269 7.35 -1.06 6.19
CA GLN A 269 6.18 -1.06 7.04
C GLN A 269 4.95 -0.58 6.28
N PHE A 270 3.87 -1.33 6.37
CA PHE A 270 2.57 -1.03 5.80
C PHE A 270 1.62 -0.65 6.93
N SER A 271 1.34 0.65 7.06
CA SER A 271 0.37 1.19 8.00
C SER A 271 -0.99 1.28 7.32
N LEU A 272 -1.89 0.39 7.67
CA LEU A 272 -3.27 0.34 7.19
C LEU A 272 -4.15 1.27 8.03
N MET A 273 -5.06 1.98 7.38
CA MET A 273 -5.93 2.98 8.00
C MET A 273 -7.19 3.19 7.16
N SER A 274 -8.08 4.08 7.57
CA SER A 274 -9.19 4.48 6.70
C SER A 274 -8.66 5.04 5.36
N ALA A 275 -9.36 4.81 4.25
CA ALA A 275 -8.97 5.35 2.95
C ALA A 275 -8.99 6.90 2.94
N ALA A 276 -9.92 7.50 3.68
CA ALA A 276 -9.96 8.94 3.93
C ALA A 276 -8.70 9.42 4.67
N ASP A 277 -8.13 8.54 5.48
CA ASP A 277 -6.98 8.84 6.29
C ASP A 277 -5.66 8.76 5.50
N VAL A 278 -5.60 8.21 4.28
CA VAL A 278 -4.33 8.10 3.53
C VAL A 278 -3.77 9.48 3.11
N PRO A 279 -2.51 9.80 3.42
CA PRO A 279 -1.84 11.02 2.93
C PRO A 279 -1.73 11.01 1.41
N GLY A 280 -2.48 11.90 0.74
CA GLY A 280 -2.36 12.11 -0.72
C GLY A 280 -3.61 11.80 -1.53
N THR A 281 -4.67 11.23 -0.94
CA THR A 281 -6.02 11.31 -1.50
C THR A 281 -6.51 12.77 -1.38
N PRO A 282 -7.02 13.42 -2.45
CA PRO A 282 -7.52 14.79 -2.33
C PRO A 282 -8.74 14.82 -1.41
N PRO A 283 -8.77 15.67 -0.37
CA PRO A 283 -9.94 15.81 0.48
C PRO A 283 -10.98 16.71 -0.18
N ILE A 284 -12.24 16.28 -0.14
CA ILE A 284 -13.41 17.17 -0.12
C ILE A 284 -13.92 17.00 1.31
N THR A 285 -13.88 17.94 2.26
CA THR A 285 -13.81 19.40 2.28
C THR A 285 -13.03 19.89 3.50
N ASP A 286 -12.46 21.08 3.39
CA ASP A 286 -12.06 21.99 4.47
C ASP A 286 -12.91 21.91 5.76
N PRO A 287 -12.25 22.19 6.90
CA PRO A 287 -12.36 23.53 7.44
C PRO A 287 -10.98 24.21 7.46
N VAL A 288 -10.77 25.14 6.53
CA VAL A 288 -9.59 26.04 6.41
C VAL A 288 -9.69 27.21 7.41
N THR A 289 -10.58 27.13 8.39
CA THR A 289 -10.68 28.17 9.40
C THR A 289 -10.92 27.53 10.77
N PRO A 290 -10.00 27.69 11.73
CA PRO A 290 -10.30 27.33 13.11
C PRO A 290 -11.55 28.11 13.55
N PRO A 291 -12.46 27.51 14.33
CA PRO A 291 -13.62 28.23 14.83
C PRO A 291 -13.16 29.54 15.49
N SER A 292 -13.84 30.65 15.17
CA SER A 292 -13.54 31.97 15.73
C SER A 292 -13.69 31.91 17.25
N SER A 293 -12.59 31.79 17.98
CA SER A 293 -12.58 31.87 19.45
C SER A 293 -12.19 33.28 19.90
N LYS A 294 -12.71 33.69 21.06
CA LYS A 294 -12.27 34.91 21.74
C LYS A 294 -10.82 34.78 22.22
N VAL A 295 -10.43 33.59 22.68
CA VAL A 295 -9.08 33.21 23.12
C VAL A 295 -8.86 31.72 22.80
N TYR A 296 -7.80 31.40 22.07
CA TYR A 296 -7.42 30.03 21.73
C TYR A 296 -6.59 29.39 22.85
N ASN A 297 -6.95 28.18 23.28
CA ASN A 297 -6.13 27.36 24.17
C ASN A 297 -5.16 26.52 23.33
N VAL A 298 -3.87 26.78 23.45
CA VAL A 298 -2.83 26.02 22.73
C VAL A 298 -2.04 25.19 23.72
N VAL A 299 -1.96 23.89 23.48
CA VAL A 299 -1.10 22.98 24.25
C VAL A 299 0.21 22.80 23.51
N LEU A 300 1.32 23.09 24.19
CA LEU A 300 2.64 22.67 23.75
C LEU A 300 3.09 21.50 24.61
N ASP A 301 3.38 20.39 23.95
CA ASP A 301 3.81 19.17 24.58
C ASP A 301 5.32 18.98 24.38
N ALA A 302 6.09 19.19 25.45
CA ALA A 302 7.52 18.93 25.41
C ALA A 302 7.75 17.41 25.55
N GLY A 303 8.16 16.75 24.47
CA GLY A 303 8.41 15.30 24.44
C GLY A 303 9.31 14.82 25.59
N HIS A 304 9.12 13.58 26.04
CA HIS A 304 9.92 12.93 27.09
C HIS A 304 9.88 13.68 28.44
N GLY A 305 10.92 13.52 29.26
CA GLY A 305 11.11 14.20 30.56
C GLY A 305 11.26 13.24 31.73
N GLY A 306 11.83 13.72 32.84
CA GLY A 306 12.09 12.92 34.04
C GLY A 306 12.92 11.67 33.74
N SER A 307 12.34 10.50 34.02
CA SER A 307 12.95 9.18 33.80
C SER A 307 13.11 8.80 32.33
N ASP A 308 12.42 9.48 31.42
CA ASP A 308 12.55 9.28 29.98
C ASP A 308 13.43 10.39 29.40
N PRO A 309 14.69 10.11 29.03
CA PRO A 309 15.57 11.10 28.42
C PRO A 309 15.23 11.40 26.96
N GLY A 310 14.41 10.56 26.31
CA GLY A 310 14.30 10.50 24.85
C GLY A 310 15.59 10.05 24.19
N ALA A 311 15.75 10.36 22.90
CA ALA A 311 16.95 9.97 22.18
C ALA A 311 18.21 10.69 22.71
N ALA A 312 19.31 9.95 22.80
CA ALA A 312 20.62 10.53 23.09
C ALA A 312 21.21 11.13 21.82
N SER A 313 21.68 12.38 21.90
CA SER A 313 22.42 12.99 20.80
C SER A 313 23.87 12.54 20.73
N VAL A 314 24.50 12.73 19.57
CA VAL A 314 25.95 12.55 19.40
C VAL A 314 26.78 13.50 20.29
N LEU A 315 26.16 14.54 20.85
CA LEU A 315 26.77 15.45 21.83
C LEU A 315 26.58 14.99 23.28
N LYS A 316 26.00 13.79 23.50
CA LYS A 316 25.64 13.21 24.80
C LYS A 316 24.62 14.04 25.59
N LYS A 317 23.90 14.93 24.92
CA LYS A 317 22.75 15.65 25.49
C LYS A 317 21.45 14.90 25.17
N PRO A 318 20.54 14.75 26.12
CA PRO A 318 19.27 14.05 25.92
C PRO A 318 18.24 14.93 25.21
N GLU A 319 17.36 14.32 24.42
CA GLU A 319 16.28 14.98 23.69
C GLU A 319 15.40 15.85 24.59
N LYS A 320 15.08 15.36 25.79
CA LYS A 320 14.18 16.05 26.74
C LYS A 320 14.61 17.49 27.11
N GLU A 321 15.91 17.79 27.01
CA GLU A 321 16.44 19.14 27.23
C GLU A 321 16.08 20.07 26.07
N PHE A 322 16.24 19.61 24.83
CA PHE A 322 15.86 20.35 23.63
C PHE A 322 14.34 20.62 23.61
N THR A 323 13.53 19.58 23.81
CA THR A 323 12.07 19.70 23.72
C THR A 323 11.50 20.64 24.78
N LEU A 324 12.04 20.61 26.00
CA LEU A 324 11.67 21.55 27.06
C LEU A 324 12.08 22.98 26.72
N SER A 325 13.30 23.17 26.24
CA SER A 325 13.82 24.49 25.87
C SER A 325 12.94 25.15 24.80
N ILE A 326 12.61 24.44 23.72
CA ILE A 326 11.72 24.95 22.67
C ILE A 326 10.33 25.29 23.23
N ALA A 327 9.72 24.39 24.00
CA ALA A 327 8.39 24.63 24.57
C ALA A 327 8.34 25.87 25.49
N LEU A 328 9.36 26.07 26.33
CA LEU A 328 9.48 27.24 27.20
C LEU A 328 9.69 28.53 26.41
N LYS A 329 10.54 28.51 25.37
CA LYS A 329 10.77 29.66 24.48
C LYS A 329 9.50 30.04 23.72
N MET A 330 8.79 29.06 23.17
CA MET A 330 7.49 29.28 22.51
C MET A 330 6.47 29.84 23.48
N LYS A 331 6.39 29.31 24.70
CA LYS A 331 5.51 29.86 25.75
C LYS A 331 5.81 31.32 26.04
N ALA A 332 7.08 31.69 26.22
CA ALA A 332 7.46 33.07 26.50
C ALA A 332 7.08 34.06 25.37
N LEU A 333 7.02 33.59 24.13
CA LEU A 333 6.57 34.38 22.98
C LEU A 333 5.03 34.46 22.92
N LEU A 334 4.35 33.33 23.06
CA LEU A 334 2.89 33.26 22.97
C LEU A 334 2.18 33.87 24.18
N ASP A 335 2.79 33.93 25.36
CA ASP A 335 2.24 34.62 26.54
C ASP A 335 2.08 36.15 26.30
N LYS A 336 2.69 36.69 25.24
CA LYS A 336 2.51 38.09 24.81
C LYS A 336 1.26 38.27 23.93
N GLU A 337 0.65 37.19 23.46
CA GLU A 337 -0.48 37.21 22.53
C GLU A 337 -1.80 37.20 23.31
N SER A 338 -2.56 38.30 23.26
CA SER A 338 -3.82 38.43 24.00
C SER A 338 -4.92 37.44 23.57
N LYS A 339 -4.80 36.87 22.37
CA LYS A 339 -5.74 35.89 21.80
C LYS A 339 -5.32 34.43 21.99
N ILE A 340 -4.16 34.16 22.59
CA ILE A 340 -3.66 32.79 22.76
C ILE A 340 -3.30 32.56 24.23
N LYS A 341 -3.86 31.49 24.80
CA LYS A 341 -3.51 31.01 26.13
C LYS A 341 -2.74 29.71 25.99
N VAL A 342 -1.47 29.71 26.39
CA VAL A 342 -0.59 28.54 26.26
C VAL A 342 -0.55 27.72 27.53
N HIS A 343 -0.65 26.42 27.34
CA HIS A 343 -0.56 25.40 28.38
C HIS A 343 0.56 24.42 28.02
N LEU A 344 1.42 24.08 28.99
CA LEU A 344 2.50 23.12 28.78
C LEU A 344 2.17 21.80 29.47
N THR A 345 2.42 20.67 28.82
CA THR A 345 2.28 19.34 29.46
C THR A 345 3.30 19.13 30.58
N ARG A 346 4.45 19.83 30.51
CA ARG A 346 5.43 19.96 31.59
C ARG A 346 6.16 21.30 31.50
N THR A 347 6.52 21.86 32.65
CA THR A 347 7.29 23.12 32.79
C THR A 347 8.72 22.90 33.29
N GLY A 348 9.06 21.64 33.63
CA GLY A 348 10.36 21.23 34.12
C GLY A 348 10.70 19.80 33.69
N ASP A 349 11.71 19.20 34.31
CA ASP A 349 12.15 17.83 34.03
C ASP A 349 11.29 16.79 34.76
N THR A 350 10.00 16.74 34.41
CA THR A 350 9.04 15.73 34.89
C THR A 350 8.66 14.76 33.77
N TYR A 351 8.18 13.56 34.14
CA TYR A 351 7.76 12.53 33.19
C TYR A 351 6.22 12.44 33.10
N PRO A 352 5.57 13.21 32.20
CA PRO A 352 4.16 12.97 31.90
C PRO A 352 4.03 11.78 30.95
N THR A 353 3.15 10.83 31.30
CA THR A 353 2.86 9.69 30.44
C THR A 353 2.14 10.13 29.17
N LEU A 354 2.14 9.30 28.12
CA LEU A 354 1.40 9.59 26.89
C LEU A 354 -0.10 9.81 27.15
N ASP A 355 -0.69 9.06 28.09
CA ASP A 355 -2.10 9.25 28.48
C ASP A 355 -2.32 10.57 29.21
N ASP A 356 -1.41 10.99 30.08
CA ASP A 356 -1.54 12.25 30.81
C ASP A 356 -1.46 13.45 29.87
N ARG A 357 -0.61 13.39 28.83
CA ARG A 357 -0.51 14.42 27.80
C ARG A 357 -1.83 14.60 27.05
N VAL A 358 -2.43 13.49 26.61
CA VAL A 358 -3.73 13.48 25.94
C VAL A 358 -4.83 13.98 26.87
N LYS A 359 -4.94 13.40 28.07
CA LYS A 359 -5.94 13.79 29.08
C LYS A 359 -5.85 15.27 29.42
N PHE A 360 -4.63 15.81 29.56
CA PHE A 360 -4.43 17.23 29.81
C PHE A 360 -5.00 18.08 28.68
N ALA A 361 -4.64 17.81 27.43
CA ALA A 361 -5.14 18.56 26.27
C ALA A 361 -6.67 18.51 26.11
N GLU A 362 -7.27 17.33 26.30
CA GLU A 362 -8.72 17.16 26.28
C GLU A 362 -9.40 17.91 27.43
N SER A 363 -8.86 17.82 28.65
CA SER A 363 -9.45 18.42 29.86
C SER A 363 -9.55 19.94 29.78
N ILE A 364 -8.57 20.58 29.16
CA ILE A 364 -8.56 22.04 28.98
C ILE A 364 -9.32 22.48 27.73
N LYS A 365 -9.86 21.53 26.95
CA LYS A 365 -10.51 21.78 25.66
C LYS A 365 -9.59 22.57 24.73
N ALA A 366 -8.38 22.07 24.53
CA ALA A 366 -7.41 22.73 23.69
C ALA A 366 -7.97 22.94 22.27
N ASP A 367 -7.69 24.11 21.69
CA ASP A 367 -7.98 24.44 20.30
C ASP A 367 -6.88 23.92 19.37
N LEU A 368 -5.63 23.82 19.85
CA LEU A 368 -4.49 23.21 19.17
C LEU A 368 -3.61 22.41 20.13
N PHE A 369 -2.97 21.37 19.59
CA PHE A 369 -1.95 20.59 20.28
C PHE A 369 -0.69 20.47 19.41
N MET A 370 0.48 20.79 19.96
CA MET A 370 1.76 20.62 19.27
C MET A 370 2.74 19.87 20.17
N SER A 371 3.14 18.67 19.77
CA SER A 371 4.22 17.90 20.41
C SER A 371 5.55 18.19 19.75
N ILE A 372 6.58 18.40 20.58
CA ILE A 372 7.92 18.85 20.19
C ILE A 372 8.90 17.72 20.45
N HIS A 373 9.59 17.26 19.40
CA HIS A 373 10.55 16.17 19.42
C HIS A 373 11.76 16.45 18.52
N ALA A 374 12.80 15.63 18.65
CA ALA A 374 13.91 15.54 17.72
C ALA A 374 14.27 14.08 17.45
N ASN A 375 14.37 13.73 16.17
CA ASN A 375 14.44 12.36 15.71
C ASN A 375 15.82 11.75 15.99
N SER A 376 15.95 10.44 15.79
CA SER A 376 17.21 9.72 15.82
C SER A 376 17.18 8.55 14.84
N GLY A 377 18.33 8.16 14.31
CA GLY A 377 18.44 7.11 13.30
C GLY A 377 19.89 6.81 12.98
N VAL A 378 20.16 6.37 11.74
CA VAL A 378 21.53 6.25 11.24
C VAL A 378 22.22 7.62 11.24
N SER A 379 23.53 7.65 11.47
CA SER A 379 24.29 8.91 11.64
C SER A 379 24.23 9.86 10.44
N SER A 380 23.93 9.34 9.24
CA SER A 380 23.74 10.12 8.01
C SER A 380 22.34 10.72 7.86
N ALA A 381 21.36 10.29 8.66
CA ALA A 381 20.00 10.83 8.60
C ALA A 381 20.00 12.29 9.06
N THR A 382 19.41 13.18 8.27
CA THR A 382 19.27 14.61 8.58
C THR A 382 17.96 15.10 8.01
N GLY A 383 17.41 16.16 8.62
CA GLY A 383 16.21 16.82 8.14
C GLY A 383 15.12 16.93 9.18
N THR A 384 14.08 17.66 8.81
CA THR A 384 12.93 17.96 9.66
C THR A 384 11.70 17.23 9.14
N GLU A 385 10.85 16.74 10.04
CA GLU A 385 9.56 16.11 9.72
C GLU A 385 8.43 16.74 10.54
N THR A 386 7.20 16.66 10.04
CA THR A 386 6.01 17.02 10.82
C THR A 386 4.92 15.98 10.63
N TYR A 387 4.42 15.47 11.74
CA TYR A 387 3.46 14.39 11.79
C TYR A 387 2.08 14.90 12.20
N TYR A 388 1.06 14.34 11.58
CA TYR A 388 -0.33 14.53 11.95
C TYR A 388 -1.03 13.16 12.00
N TYR A 389 -2.24 13.11 12.58
CA TYR A 389 -3.07 11.92 12.47
C TYR A 389 -4.42 12.26 11.87
N ARG A 390 -5.21 13.12 12.52
CA ARG A 390 -6.55 13.45 12.04
C ARG A 390 -6.51 14.36 10.81
N ASP A 391 -7.50 14.24 9.95
CA ASP A 391 -7.56 15.05 8.72
C ASP A 391 -7.68 16.56 9.02
N ASN A 392 -8.38 16.93 10.10
CA ASN A 392 -8.45 18.31 10.58
C ASN A 392 -7.11 18.87 11.09
N SER A 393 -6.08 18.04 11.26
CA SER A 393 -4.73 18.46 11.61
C SER A 393 -3.83 18.70 10.40
N LYS A 394 -4.20 18.26 9.19
CA LYS A 394 -3.30 18.29 8.01
C LYS A 394 -2.92 19.72 7.61
N ALA A 395 -3.88 20.64 7.63
CA ALA A 395 -3.64 22.04 7.35
C ALA A 395 -2.70 22.66 8.39
N PHE A 396 -2.93 22.37 9.67
CA PHE A 396 -2.05 22.82 10.76
C PHE A 396 -0.62 22.27 10.60
N ALA A 397 -0.49 20.98 10.31
CA ALA A 397 0.81 20.34 10.05
C ALA A 397 1.56 20.99 8.89
N SER A 398 0.86 21.32 7.81
CA SER A 398 1.45 21.95 6.63
C SER A 398 1.99 23.35 6.93
N VAL A 399 1.22 24.16 7.67
CA VAL A 399 1.66 25.50 8.09
C VAL A 399 2.87 25.40 9.02
N ILE A 400 2.81 24.53 10.04
CA ILE A 400 3.91 24.35 10.99
C ILE A 400 5.17 23.86 10.30
N HIS A 401 5.05 22.89 9.38
CA HIS A 401 6.20 22.34 8.66
C HIS A 401 6.91 23.40 7.80
N LYS A 402 6.15 24.25 7.09
CA LYS A 402 6.68 25.39 6.33
C LYS A 402 7.56 26.28 7.20
N HIS A 403 7.08 26.65 8.39
CA HIS A 403 7.83 27.49 9.34
C HIS A 403 9.04 26.76 9.93
N LEU A 404 8.90 25.47 10.25
CA LEU A 404 9.99 24.68 10.81
C LEU A 404 11.15 24.53 9.81
N ILE A 405 10.87 24.31 8.52
CA ILE A 405 11.89 24.32 7.45
C ILE A 405 12.60 25.68 7.40
N ALA A 406 11.86 26.78 7.42
CA ALA A 406 12.44 28.13 7.40
C ALA A 406 13.35 28.39 8.62
N ALA A 407 12.98 27.83 9.77
CA ALA A 407 13.77 27.94 11.00
C ALA A 407 15.06 27.14 10.93
N THR A 408 14.95 25.85 10.60
CA THR A 408 16.06 24.88 10.71
C THR A 408 17.00 24.95 9.52
N GLY A 409 16.48 25.24 8.32
CA GLY A 409 17.23 25.16 7.06
C GLY A 409 17.71 23.74 6.72
N LEU A 410 17.20 22.72 7.42
CA LEU A 410 17.58 21.34 7.22
C LEU A 410 16.83 20.73 6.03
N LYS A 411 17.21 19.51 5.66
CA LYS A 411 16.53 18.74 4.60
C LYS A 411 15.03 18.63 4.91
N ASP A 412 14.21 19.02 3.95
CA ASP A 412 12.76 18.80 3.98
C ASP A 412 12.47 17.29 3.84
N ARG A 413 11.83 16.71 4.85
CA ARG A 413 11.38 15.31 4.85
C ARG A 413 9.85 15.19 4.90
N GLY A 414 9.17 16.33 4.77
CA GLY A 414 7.75 16.42 4.52
C GLY A 414 6.85 16.32 5.75
N VAL A 415 5.57 16.56 5.45
CA VAL A 415 4.45 16.31 6.35
C VAL A 415 3.98 14.87 6.17
N LYS A 416 3.87 14.11 7.26
CA LYS A 416 3.55 12.68 7.26
C LYS A 416 2.36 12.41 8.18
N LYS A 417 1.60 11.36 7.90
CA LYS A 417 0.56 10.92 8.81
C LYS A 417 1.02 9.70 9.57
N GLU A 418 1.07 9.81 10.88
CA GLU A 418 1.49 8.72 11.76
C GLU A 418 0.59 8.62 12.98
N ALA A 419 0.46 7.39 13.49
CA ALA A 419 -0.45 7.04 14.56
C ALA A 419 0.13 7.26 15.97
N TYR A 420 0.99 8.27 16.16
CA TYR A 420 1.55 8.58 17.48
C TYR A 420 0.44 8.91 18.48
N LYS A 421 0.48 8.25 19.64
CA LYS A 421 -0.61 8.25 20.62
C LYS A 421 -1.11 9.66 20.96
N VAL A 422 -0.20 10.61 21.16
CA VAL A 422 -0.52 11.99 21.57
C VAL A 422 -1.25 12.80 20.49
N ILE A 423 -1.06 12.53 19.20
CA ILE A 423 -1.77 13.21 18.11
C ILE A 423 -2.96 12.38 17.58
N LYS A 424 -2.96 11.07 17.86
CA LYS A 424 -4.04 10.14 17.51
C LYS A 424 -5.22 10.22 18.47
N GLN A 425 -4.95 10.30 19.77
CA GLN A 425 -5.97 10.21 20.81
C GLN A 425 -6.49 11.58 21.29
N THR A 426 -5.81 12.67 20.96
CA THR A 426 -6.39 14.01 21.07
C THR A 426 -7.49 14.22 20.02
N THR A 427 -8.39 15.18 20.20
CA THR A 427 -9.53 15.45 19.32
C THR A 427 -9.43 16.76 18.56
N MET A 428 -8.67 17.73 19.07
CA MET A 428 -8.36 18.99 18.39
C MET A 428 -7.27 18.80 17.31
N PRO A 429 -7.08 19.77 16.40
CA PRO A 429 -5.93 19.77 15.49
C PRO A 429 -4.62 19.62 16.27
N ALA A 430 -3.91 18.54 15.96
CA ALA A 430 -2.77 18.04 16.70
C ALA A 430 -1.62 17.63 15.77
N VAL A 431 -0.41 18.11 16.06
CA VAL A 431 0.80 17.82 15.30
C VAL A 431 1.94 17.39 16.22
N LEU A 432 2.88 16.60 15.69
CA LEU A 432 4.15 16.28 16.33
C LEU A 432 5.26 16.68 15.37
N ILE A 433 6.23 17.47 15.81
CA ILE A 433 7.35 17.88 14.97
C ILE A 433 8.62 17.16 15.37
N GLU A 434 9.39 16.77 14.36
CA GLU A 434 10.78 16.32 14.52
C GLU A 434 11.69 17.40 13.95
N ALA A 435 12.31 18.19 14.81
CA ALA A 435 13.06 19.38 14.38
C ALA A 435 14.36 19.05 13.63
N GLY A 436 14.93 17.86 13.83
CA GLY A 436 16.20 17.40 13.26
C GLY A 436 16.59 16.05 13.84
N PHE A 437 17.71 15.47 13.39
CA PHE A 437 18.20 14.18 13.90
C PHE A 437 19.31 14.35 14.96
N LEU A 438 19.06 13.97 16.21
CA LEU A 438 20.05 14.01 17.31
C LEU A 438 21.25 13.07 17.07
N SER A 439 21.06 12.03 16.26
CA SER A 439 22.10 11.11 15.78
C SER A 439 23.04 11.72 14.73
N ASN A 440 22.68 12.86 14.16
CA ASN A 440 23.49 13.58 13.17
C ASN A 440 24.22 14.75 13.81
N ALA A 441 25.52 14.86 13.55
CA ALA A 441 26.37 15.86 14.19
C ALA A 441 25.98 17.31 13.84
N ASN A 442 25.54 17.57 12.61
CA ASN A 442 25.17 18.92 12.18
C ASN A 442 23.81 19.32 12.77
N ASP A 443 22.82 18.44 12.64
CA ASP A 443 21.48 18.65 13.21
C ASP A 443 21.59 18.82 14.74
N ALA A 444 22.28 17.92 15.45
CA ALA A 444 22.44 18.00 16.90
C ALA A 444 23.13 19.30 17.36
N LYS A 445 24.17 19.74 16.65
CA LYS A 445 24.84 21.02 16.95
C LYS A 445 23.88 22.20 16.80
N MET A 446 23.05 22.20 15.77
CA MET A 446 22.03 23.22 15.56
C MET A 446 20.93 23.15 16.63
N LEU A 447 20.41 21.95 16.92
CA LEU A 447 19.32 21.77 17.89
C LEU A 447 19.71 22.19 19.31
N PHE A 448 21.01 22.13 19.67
CA PHE A 448 21.52 22.59 20.97
C PHE A 448 22.17 23.98 20.95
N ASP A 449 22.09 24.70 19.83
CA ASP A 449 22.48 26.11 19.74
C ASP A 449 21.33 27.03 20.19
N ASP A 450 21.64 27.98 21.07
CA ASP A 450 20.59 28.82 21.68
C ASP A 450 19.90 29.74 20.66
N ALA A 451 20.68 30.32 19.73
CA ALA A 451 20.15 31.21 18.69
C ALA A 451 19.27 30.44 17.70
N ALA A 452 19.68 29.23 17.31
CA ALA A 452 18.87 28.34 16.49
C ALA A 452 17.57 27.94 17.19
N GLN A 453 17.61 27.58 18.48
CA GLN A 453 16.41 27.29 19.26
C GLN A 453 15.46 28.50 19.36
N ASN A 454 16.00 29.71 19.54
CA ASN A 454 15.19 30.94 19.55
C ASN A 454 14.51 31.17 18.19
N LYS A 455 15.21 30.90 17.08
CA LYS A 455 14.66 30.98 15.73
C LYS A 455 13.56 29.92 15.50
N ILE A 456 13.79 28.67 15.90
CA ILE A 456 12.79 27.59 15.84
C ILE A 456 11.53 27.97 16.63
N ALA A 457 11.68 28.43 17.87
CA ALA A 457 10.55 28.85 18.68
C ALA A 457 9.79 30.02 18.03
N ALA A 458 10.48 31.03 17.51
CA ALA A 458 9.85 32.18 16.85
C ALA A 458 9.06 31.79 15.59
N GLU A 459 9.63 30.94 14.74
CA GLU A 459 8.97 30.47 13.52
C GLU A 459 7.78 29.55 13.84
N LEU A 460 7.90 28.64 14.80
CA LEU A 460 6.77 27.79 15.22
C LEU A 460 5.61 28.63 15.79
N VAL A 461 5.92 29.70 16.54
CA VAL A 461 4.93 30.66 17.01
C VAL A 461 4.29 31.42 15.85
N ALA A 462 5.07 31.86 14.86
CA ALA A 462 4.54 32.47 13.64
C ALA A 462 3.60 31.52 12.89
N GLY A 463 3.94 30.23 12.81
CA GLY A 463 3.07 29.21 12.19
C GLY A 463 1.76 28.96 12.95
N ILE A 464 1.80 28.94 14.30
CA ILE A 464 0.57 28.89 15.11
C ILE A 464 -0.30 30.12 14.85
N LYS A 465 0.30 31.31 14.83
CA LYS A 465 -0.40 32.57 14.57
C LYS A 465 -1.00 32.60 13.17
N GLU A 466 -0.26 32.16 12.15
CA GLU A 466 -0.74 32.04 10.77
C GLU A 466 -1.95 31.11 10.70
N TYR A 467 -1.84 29.90 11.28
CA TYR A 467 -2.93 28.94 11.27
C TYR A 467 -4.20 29.47 11.98
N LEU A 468 -4.03 30.18 13.10
CA LEU A 468 -5.12 30.78 13.86
C LEU A 468 -5.60 32.13 13.30
N ASN A 469 -4.95 32.66 12.26
CA ASN A 469 -5.17 34.01 11.75
C ASN A 469 -5.10 35.10 12.84
N VAL A 470 -4.12 34.98 13.74
CA VAL A 470 -3.79 35.96 14.79
C VAL A 470 -2.66 36.85 14.29
N LYS A 471 -2.91 38.16 14.20
CA LYS A 471 -1.94 39.14 13.71
C LYS A 471 -0.81 39.41 14.70
#